data_AF-A0A2U3PVG9-F1
#
_entry.id   AF-A0A2U3PVG9-F1
#
_cell.length_a   1.000
_cell.length_b   1.000
_cell.length_c   1.000
_cell.angle_alpha   90.00
_cell.angle_beta   90.00
_cell.angle_gamma   90.00
#
_symmetry.space_group_name_H-M   'P 1'
#
loop_
_entity.id
_entity.type
_entity.pdbx_description
1 polymer ?
#
loop_
_entity_poly.entity_id
_entity_poly.type
_entity_poly.pdbx_seq_one_letter_code
_entity_poly.pdbx_strand_id
1 'polypeptide(L)'
;MTAAAYSHLPSRESTRARWVLSAGATALALIGFSPAAHAACDPAAASNVAANCTGATVDQGGGAPGTSADIIGYGTGFETHLTVNVVSGASVTGSLIGISARRALP
;
A
#
# COMPACT_ATOMS: atom_id res chain seq x y z
N MET A 1 -12.33 82.38 -2.23
CA MET A 1 -12.21 80.91 -2.09
C MET A 1 -11.49 80.38 -3.32
N THR A 2 -10.18 80.11 -3.25
CA THR A 2 -9.41 79.16 -4.08
C THR A 2 -7.96 79.14 -3.61
N ALA A 3 -7.34 77.96 -3.63
CA ALA A 3 -6.24 77.53 -2.77
C ALA A 3 -4.82 77.93 -3.23
N ALA A 4 -3.89 77.84 -2.27
CA ALA A 4 -2.47 78.13 -2.39
C ALA A 4 -1.72 77.15 -3.32
N ALA A 5 -0.81 77.71 -4.12
CA ALA A 5 0.22 76.98 -4.85
C ALA A 5 1.51 76.93 -4.01
N TYR A 6 2.07 75.73 -3.82
CA TYR A 6 3.48 75.55 -3.47
C TYR A 6 3.97 74.27 -4.15
N SER A 7 4.85 74.45 -5.12
CA SER A 7 5.58 73.38 -5.80
C SER A 7 7.07 73.63 -5.63
N HIS A 8 7.79 72.72 -4.97
CA HIS A 8 9.18 72.37 -5.27
C HIS A 8 9.53 71.03 -4.59
N LEU A 9 9.73 69.98 -5.40
CA LEU A 9 10.32 68.68 -5.02
C LEU A 9 11.85 68.81 -4.84
N PRO A 10 12.51 67.86 -4.14
CA PRO A 10 13.29 66.91 -4.94
C PRO A 10 13.24 65.46 -4.47
N SER A 11 13.19 64.59 -5.48
CA SER A 11 13.78 63.26 -5.63
C SER A 11 14.29 62.55 -4.37
N ARG A 12 13.65 61.43 -4.03
CA ARG A 12 14.38 60.30 -3.46
C ARG A 12 14.24 59.07 -4.35
N GLU A 13 15.41 58.67 -4.81
CA GLU A 13 15.68 57.65 -5.78
C GLU A 13 15.24 56.27 -5.28
N SER A 14 14.97 55.44 -6.27
CA SER A 14 14.73 54.01 -6.18
C SER A 14 15.61 53.30 -5.16
N THR A 15 15.01 52.65 -4.17
CA THR A 15 15.61 51.45 -3.58
C THR A 15 14.74 50.27 -3.92
N ARG A 16 15.28 49.48 -4.84
CA ARG A 16 14.69 48.30 -5.45
C ARG A 16 14.28 47.28 -4.39
N ALA A 17 13.20 46.59 -4.73
CA ALA A 17 12.73 45.37 -4.10
C ALA A 17 13.86 44.41 -3.74
N ARG A 18 13.83 43.89 -2.51
CA ARG A 18 14.39 42.58 -2.20
C ARG A 18 13.32 41.75 -1.51
N TRP A 19 12.56 41.06 -2.35
CA TRP A 19 11.85 39.85 -1.98
C TRP A 19 12.86 38.87 -1.39
N VAL A 20 12.88 38.73 -0.07
CA VAL A 20 13.58 37.62 0.58
C VAL A 20 12.60 36.47 0.60
N LEU A 21 12.67 35.65 -0.46
CA LEU A 21 12.09 34.32 -0.48
C LEU A 21 12.84 33.49 0.58
N SER A 22 12.21 33.28 1.73
CA SER A 22 12.67 32.30 2.71
C SER A 22 12.46 30.90 2.13
N ALA A 23 13.44 30.43 1.37
CA ALA A 23 13.60 29.03 1.05
C ALA A 23 14.08 28.29 2.30
N GLY A 24 13.41 27.21 2.67
CA GLY A 24 13.97 26.21 3.59
C GLY A 24 12.99 25.66 4.60
N ALA A 25 12.30 24.57 4.22
CA ALA A 25 12.11 23.37 5.04
C ALA A 25 11.11 22.41 4.37
N THR A 26 11.44 21.84 3.20
CA THR A 26 10.76 20.61 2.73
C THR A 26 11.60 19.44 3.18
N ALA A 27 11.34 18.95 4.39
CA ALA A 27 12.00 17.76 4.89
C ALA A 27 10.99 16.81 5.55
N LEU A 28 10.94 15.61 4.96
CA LEU A 28 10.41 14.35 5.47
C LEU A 28 8.90 14.18 5.63
N ALA A 29 8.30 13.48 4.67
CA ALA A 29 7.53 12.27 4.96
C ALA A 29 7.24 11.50 3.65
N LEU A 30 8.26 10.86 3.06
CA LEU A 30 7.99 9.71 2.18
C LEU A 30 7.70 8.51 3.09
N ILE A 31 6.53 8.50 3.73
CA ILE A 31 5.98 7.26 4.23
C ILE A 31 5.56 6.52 2.97
N GLY A 32 6.45 5.69 2.45
CA GLY A 32 6.11 4.78 1.37
C GLY A 32 4.91 3.97 1.83
N PHE A 33 3.75 4.23 1.23
CA PHE A 33 2.74 3.20 1.09
C PHE A 33 3.41 2.11 0.27
N SER A 34 4.06 1.18 0.96
CA SER A 34 4.17 -0.15 0.40
C SER A 34 2.72 -0.62 0.39
N PRO A 35 2.04 -0.78 -0.77
CA PRO A 35 0.97 -1.74 -0.76
C PRO A 35 1.60 -2.98 -0.14
N ALA A 36 1.06 -3.48 0.97
CA ALA A 36 1.52 -4.76 1.48
C ALA A 36 1.54 -5.65 0.24
N ALA A 37 2.73 -6.09 -0.17
CA ALA A 37 2.82 -7.03 -1.26
C ALA A 37 2.19 -8.28 -0.66
N HIS A 38 0.86 -8.38 -0.79
CA HIS A 38 0.06 -9.55 -0.50
C HIS A 38 0.42 -10.53 -1.59
N ALA A 39 1.67 -10.96 -1.53
CA ALA A 39 2.11 -12.10 -2.25
C ALA A 39 1.31 -13.25 -1.66
N ALA A 40 0.85 -14.11 -2.56
CA ALA A 40 -0.17 -15.08 -2.24
C ALA A 40 0.09 -16.39 -2.96
N CYS A 41 -0.73 -17.37 -2.61
CA CYS A 41 -0.73 -18.67 -3.25
C CYS A 41 -1.44 -18.55 -4.60
N ASP A 42 -0.67 -18.73 -5.67
CA ASP A 42 -1.19 -18.78 -7.05
C ASP A 42 -0.96 -20.20 -7.60
N PRO A 43 -2.00 -20.89 -8.11
CA PRO A 43 -3.41 -20.47 -8.18
C PRO A 43 -4.12 -20.45 -6.83
N ALA A 44 -5.31 -19.84 -6.82
CA ALA A 44 -6.25 -19.92 -5.70
C ALA A 44 -6.55 -21.38 -5.30
N ALA A 45 -7.01 -21.59 -4.07
CA ALA A 45 -7.26 -22.94 -3.58
C ALA A 45 -8.32 -23.69 -4.40
N ALA A 46 -7.90 -24.81 -4.97
CA ALA A 46 -8.74 -25.68 -5.79
C ALA A 46 -8.19 -27.11 -5.77
N SER A 47 -9.06 -28.09 -6.00
CA SER A 47 -8.62 -29.49 -6.05
C SER A 47 -7.68 -29.76 -7.23
N ASN A 48 -6.69 -30.63 -7.03
CA ASN A 48 -5.70 -31.05 -8.02
C ASN A 48 -4.80 -29.91 -8.53
N VAL A 49 -4.59 -28.88 -7.71
CA VAL A 49 -3.74 -27.74 -8.03
C VAL A 49 -2.46 -27.76 -7.19
N ALA A 50 -1.37 -27.34 -7.83
CA ALA A 50 -0.13 -26.96 -7.15
C ALA A 50 -0.06 -25.44 -7.05
N ALA A 51 -0.14 -24.91 -5.83
CA ALA A 51 -0.06 -23.48 -5.60
C ALA A 51 1.30 -23.09 -5.03
N ASN A 52 1.81 -21.95 -5.48
CA ASN A 52 3.05 -21.37 -4.99
C ASN A 52 2.75 -20.10 -4.19
N CYS A 53 2.93 -20.17 -2.88
CA CYS A 53 2.72 -19.08 -1.95
C CYS A 53 4.00 -18.25 -1.86
N THR A 54 3.93 -17.00 -2.30
CA THR A 54 4.99 -16.01 -2.17
C THR A 54 4.60 -14.97 -1.12
N GLY A 55 5.57 -14.28 -0.49
CA GLY A 55 5.38 -13.30 0.61
C GLY A 55 4.22 -13.62 1.59
N ALA A 56 3.43 -12.64 2.03
CA ALA A 56 2.52 -12.81 3.17
C ALA A 56 1.04 -12.90 2.77
N THR A 57 0.40 -14.03 3.09
CA THR A 57 -1.06 -14.18 3.00
C THR A 57 -1.74 -13.95 4.34
N VAL A 58 -2.92 -13.33 4.30
CA VAL A 58 -3.83 -13.19 5.44
C VAL A 58 -5.25 -13.40 4.94
N ASP A 59 -5.94 -14.42 5.46
CA ASP A 59 -7.39 -14.55 5.25
C ASP A 59 -7.81 -14.67 3.77
N GLN A 60 -7.09 -15.48 2.98
CA GLN A 60 -7.37 -15.63 1.54
C GLN A 60 -8.37 -16.72 1.22
N GLY A 61 -8.51 -17.74 2.06
CA GLY A 61 -9.41 -18.88 1.83
C GLY A 61 -9.23 -19.48 0.43
N GLY A 62 -10.33 -19.56 -0.32
CA GLY A 62 -10.37 -19.96 -1.73
C GLY A 62 -10.33 -18.79 -2.74
N GLY A 63 -10.17 -17.55 -2.27
CA GLY A 63 -10.11 -16.37 -3.11
C GLY A 63 -8.76 -16.23 -3.84
N ALA A 64 -8.74 -15.37 -4.86
CA ALA A 64 -7.51 -14.96 -5.51
C ALA A 64 -6.62 -14.14 -4.54
N PRO A 65 -5.30 -14.04 -4.82
CA PRO A 65 -4.41 -13.10 -4.15
C PRO A 65 -5.03 -11.72 -3.91
N GLY A 66 -5.10 -11.28 -2.65
CA GLY A 66 -5.63 -9.96 -2.27
C GLY A 66 -7.17 -9.83 -2.29
N THR A 67 -7.93 -10.88 -2.57
CA THR A 67 -9.40 -10.86 -2.58
C THR A 67 -10.00 -11.53 -1.34
N SER A 68 -9.40 -11.30 -0.16
CA SER A 68 -9.73 -11.97 1.11
C SER A 68 -11.21 -12.32 1.23
N ALA A 69 -11.51 -13.62 1.34
CA ALA A 69 -12.86 -14.18 1.23
C ALA A 69 -13.26 -15.04 2.43
N ASP A 70 -12.34 -15.31 3.36
CA ASP A 70 -12.52 -16.19 4.51
C ASP A 70 -11.54 -15.80 5.62
N ILE A 71 -11.70 -16.31 6.84
CA ILE A 71 -10.80 -16.13 7.99
C ILE A 71 -9.68 -17.20 8.04
N ILE A 72 -9.46 -17.89 6.92
CA ILE A 72 -8.46 -18.94 6.73
C ILE A 72 -7.39 -18.39 5.78
N GLY A 73 -6.12 -18.71 6.02
CA GLY A 73 -5.02 -18.21 5.18
C GLY A 73 -5.06 -18.71 3.75
N TYR A 74 -5.04 -20.03 3.55
CA TYR A 74 -5.21 -20.69 2.25
C TYR A 74 -6.10 -21.93 2.36
N GLY A 75 -6.97 -22.14 1.38
CA GLY A 75 -7.89 -23.28 1.33
C GLY A 75 -9.24 -23.02 1.96
N THR A 76 -10.27 -23.70 1.45
CA THR A 76 -11.64 -23.73 1.98
C THR A 76 -11.87 -24.99 2.83
N GLY A 77 -10.97 -25.97 2.74
CA GLY A 77 -11.07 -27.26 3.38
C GLY A 77 -11.95 -28.27 2.62
N PHE A 78 -12.29 -28.01 1.37
CA PHE A 78 -12.97 -28.98 0.50
C PHE A 78 -12.06 -29.48 -0.63
N GLU A 79 -10.86 -28.93 -0.74
CA GLU A 79 -9.90 -29.25 -1.78
C GLU A 79 -9.23 -30.61 -1.53
N THR A 80 -8.99 -31.35 -2.61
CA THR A 80 -8.28 -32.63 -2.60
C THR A 80 -7.06 -32.60 -3.52
N HIS A 81 -6.08 -33.48 -3.29
CA HIS A 81 -4.84 -33.56 -4.07
C HIS A 81 -4.13 -32.21 -4.22
N LEU A 82 -4.01 -31.47 -3.11
CA LEU A 82 -3.32 -30.19 -3.07
C LEU A 82 -1.81 -30.36 -2.90
N THR A 83 -1.04 -29.56 -3.66
CA THR A 83 0.37 -29.29 -3.36
C THR A 83 0.53 -27.81 -3.05
N VAL A 84 1.11 -27.49 -1.90
CA VAL A 84 1.32 -26.10 -1.46
C VAL A 84 2.82 -25.88 -1.26
N ASN A 85 3.41 -25.01 -2.07
CA ASN A 85 4.81 -24.61 -1.96
C ASN A 85 4.87 -23.25 -1.28
N VAL A 86 5.45 -23.19 -0.08
CA VAL A 86 5.70 -21.93 0.63
C VAL A 86 7.16 -21.57 0.41
N VAL A 87 7.44 -20.54 -0.39
CA VAL A 87 8.82 -20.16 -0.72
C VAL A 87 9.52 -19.47 0.45
N SER A 88 10.84 -19.39 0.40
CA SER A 88 11.62 -18.68 1.42
C SER A 88 11.14 -17.24 1.61
N GLY A 89 10.88 -16.84 2.85
CA GLY A 89 10.36 -15.51 3.20
C GLY A 89 8.85 -15.34 3.01
N ALA A 90 8.15 -16.36 2.54
CA ALA A 90 6.69 -16.37 2.53
C ALA A 90 6.12 -16.79 3.89
N SER A 91 4.94 -16.30 4.21
CA SER A 91 4.14 -16.69 5.37
C SER A 91 2.70 -16.91 4.95
N VAL A 92 2.13 -18.04 5.38
CA VAL A 92 0.71 -18.34 5.16
C VAL A 92 -0.03 -18.25 6.47
N THR A 93 -0.76 -17.16 6.68
CA THR A 93 -1.47 -16.89 7.92
C THR A 93 -2.97 -16.72 7.69
N GLY A 94 -3.75 -17.10 8.68
CA GLY A 94 -5.18 -16.82 8.74
C GLY A 94 -5.59 -16.56 10.18
N SER A 95 -6.66 -15.80 10.35
CA SER A 95 -7.22 -15.42 11.64
C SER A 95 -7.69 -16.62 12.46
N LEU A 96 -8.11 -17.70 11.80
CA LEU A 96 -8.46 -18.98 12.43
C LEU A 96 -7.37 -20.05 12.22
N ILE A 97 -6.97 -20.28 10.96
CA ILE A 97 -6.01 -21.32 10.58
C ILE A 97 -5.19 -20.84 9.38
N GLY A 98 -3.89 -21.17 9.34
CA GLY A 98 -3.02 -20.82 8.20
C GLY A 98 -3.40 -21.54 6.91
N ILE A 99 -3.47 -22.87 6.93
CA ILE A 99 -3.84 -23.69 5.76
C ILE A 99 -4.96 -24.65 6.16
N SER A 100 -6.02 -24.71 5.35
CA SER A 100 -7.12 -25.66 5.49
C SER A 100 -7.20 -26.58 4.27
N ALA A 101 -6.77 -27.83 4.44
CA ALA A 101 -6.92 -28.88 3.45
C ALA A 101 -7.50 -30.11 4.16
N ARG A 102 -8.67 -30.59 3.74
CA ARG A 102 -9.31 -31.77 4.32
C ARG A 102 -9.24 -32.91 3.32
N ARG A 103 -9.04 -34.13 3.81
CA ARG A 103 -9.22 -35.33 3.01
C ARG A 103 -10.73 -35.49 2.74
N ALA A 104 -11.14 -35.48 1.47
CA ALA A 104 -12.44 -36.02 1.11
C ALA A 104 -12.44 -37.52 1.45
N LEU A 105 -13.25 -37.92 2.43
CA LEU A 105 -13.54 -39.32 2.66
C LEU A 105 -14.53 -39.78 1.58
N PRO A 106 -14.33 -40.97 0.98
CA PRO A 106 -15.24 -41.52 -0.01
C PRO A 106 -16.62 -41.81 0.57
#